data_AF-A0A7Y6FGU9-F1
#
_entry.id   AF-A0A7Y6FGU9-F1
#
_cell.length_a   1.000
_cell.length_b   1.000
_cell.length_c   1.000
_cell.angle_alpha   90.00
_cell.angle_beta   90.00
_cell.angle_gamma   90.00
#
_symmetry.space_group_name_H-M   'P 1'
#
loop_
_entity.id
_entity.type
_entity.pdbx_description
1 polymer ?
#
loop_
_entity_poly.entity_id
_entity_poly.type
_entity_poly.pdbx_seq_one_letter_code
_entity_poly.pdbx_strand_id
1 'polypeptide(L)'
;MLDTTSLILAVDRFADRLRSAPQSRLQRGAAAEALAAARELAVRAQRIESPGTEPRELPDAGMFAVGDQLAVAGRDLAVALVTAPPGELDEAVRYVEGAAARAFA
;
A
#
# COMPACT_ATOMS: atom_id res chain seq x y z
N MET A 1 -20.32 -6.61 -5.11
CA MET A 1 -19.14 -5.75 -4.93
C MET A 1 -18.50 -6.14 -3.62
N LEU A 2 -17.20 -6.43 -3.61
CA LEU A 2 -16.47 -6.66 -2.37
C LEU A 2 -16.46 -5.38 -1.52
N ASP A 3 -16.68 -5.53 -0.22
CA ASP A 3 -16.47 -4.45 0.74
C ASP A 3 -14.97 -4.35 1.06
N THR A 4 -14.31 -3.36 0.47
CA THR A 4 -12.87 -3.14 0.62
C THR A 4 -12.50 -2.22 1.79
N THR A 5 -13.46 -1.94 2.69
CA THR A 5 -13.25 -1.08 3.86
C THR A 5 -12.11 -1.57 4.75
N SER A 6 -11.92 -2.88 4.88
CA SER A 6 -10.82 -3.46 5.66
C SER A 6 -9.44 -3.03 5.14
N LEU A 7 -9.23 -3.09 3.82
CA LEU A 7 -7.98 -2.66 3.17
C LEU A 7 -7.77 -1.15 3.33
N ILE A 8 -8.82 -0.36 3.11
CA ILE A 8 -8.80 1.09 3.29
C ILE A 8 -8.33 1.46 4.70
N LEU A 9 -8.92 0.84 5.73
CA LEU A 9 -8.56 1.11 7.12
C LEU A 9 -7.16 0.65 7.49
N ALA A 10 -6.67 -0.46 6.92
CA ALA A 10 -5.31 -0.95 7.16
C ALA A 10 -4.27 0.02 6.55
N VAL A 11 -4.51 0.46 5.31
CA VAL A 11 -3.65 1.42 4.61
C VAL A 11 -3.61 2.76 5.32
N ASP A 12 -4.76 3.30 5.74
CA ASP A 12 -4.82 4.60 6.42
C ASP A 12 -4.06 4.57 7.74
N ARG A 13 -4.26 3.52 8.54
CA ARG A 13 -3.51 3.35 9.80
C ARG A 13 -2.01 3.30 9.58
N PHE A 14 -1.55 2.63 8.51
CA PHE A 14 -0.12 2.59 8.20
C PHE A 14 0.39 3.96 7.69
N ALA A 15 -0.34 4.61 6.79
CA ALA A 15 -0.01 5.93 6.27
C ALA A 15 0.06 6.99 7.39
N ASP A 16 -0.90 7.02 8.30
CA ASP A 16 -0.92 7.96 9.42
C ASP A 16 0.22 7.72 10.41
N ARG A 17 0.59 6.45 10.63
CA ARG A 17 1.76 6.11 11.43
C ARG A 17 3.06 6.57 10.78
N LEU A 18 3.16 6.52 9.44
CA LEU A 18 4.32 7.06 8.71
C LEU A 18 4.37 8.59 8.80
N ARG A 19 3.24 9.28 8.60
CA ARG A 19 3.15 10.75 8.68
C ARG A 19 3.49 11.30 10.06
N SER A 20 3.21 10.54 11.11
CA SER A 20 3.52 10.90 12.51
C SER A 20 4.90 10.40 12.99
N ALA A 21 5.62 9.61 12.17
CA ALA A 21 6.90 9.04 12.59
C ALA A 21 8.02 10.11 12.60
N PRO A 22 8.95 10.06 13.58
CA PRO A 22 10.16 10.87 13.54
C PRO A 22 11.00 10.55 12.29
N GLN A 23 11.68 11.55 11.73
CA GLN A 23 12.57 11.38 10.58
C GLN A 23 13.62 10.27 10.80
N SER A 24 14.19 10.16 12.01
CA SER A 24 15.16 9.11 12.34
C SER A 24 14.58 7.69 12.29
N ARG A 25 13.26 7.53 12.43
CA ARG A 25 12.59 6.24 12.23
C ARG A 25 12.37 5.98 10.74
N LEU A 26 11.94 6.99 9.98
CA LEU A 26 11.78 6.90 8.53
C LEU A 26 13.09 6.50 7.84
N GLN A 27 14.20 7.12 8.23
CA GLN A 27 15.55 6.84 7.71
C GLN A 27 16.10 5.46 8.13
N ARG A 28 15.62 4.89 9.24
CA ARG A 28 15.99 3.52 9.69
C ARG A 28 15.20 2.41 9.00
N GLY A 29 14.68 2.68 7.80
CA GLY A 29 14.05 1.68 6.94
C GLY A 29 12.53 1.72 6.88
N ALA A 30 11.86 2.46 7.76
CA ALA A 30 10.39 2.53 7.74
C ALA A 30 9.86 3.12 6.42
N ALA A 31 10.55 4.13 5.87
CA ALA A 31 10.19 4.70 4.56
C ALA A 31 10.45 3.74 3.40
N ALA A 32 11.55 2.97 3.45
CA ALA A 32 11.87 2.00 2.41
C ALA A 32 10.86 0.84 2.36
N GLU A 33 10.50 0.29 3.53
CA GLU A 33 9.45 -0.74 3.64
C GLU A 33 8.09 -0.21 3.17
N ALA A 34 7.74 1.03 3.52
CA ALA A 34 6.50 1.65 3.07
C ALA A 34 6.47 1.89 1.55
N LEU A 35 7.58 2.31 0.94
CA LEU A 35 7.66 2.50 -0.51
C LEU A 35 7.54 1.16 -1.25
N ALA A 36 8.19 0.11 -0.74
CA ALA A 36 8.05 -1.24 -1.28
C ALA A 36 6.59 -1.71 -1.21
N ALA A 37 5.91 -1.45 -0.10
CA ALA A 37 4.48 -1.76 0.03
C ALA A 37 3.63 -0.95 -0.97
N ALA A 38 3.84 0.37 -1.07
CA ALA A 38 3.10 1.21 -2.02
C ALA A 38 3.28 0.74 -3.48
N ARG A 39 4.50 0.34 -3.86
CA ARG A 39 4.78 -0.23 -5.18
C ARG A 39 4.05 -1.54 -5.42
N GLU A 40 4.05 -2.45 -4.45
CA GLU A 40 3.32 -3.72 -4.57
C GLU A 40 1.81 -3.49 -4.73
N LEU A 41 1.22 -2.58 -3.93
CA LEU A 41 -0.21 -2.25 -4.05
C LEU A 41 -0.54 -1.67 -5.44
N ALA A 42 0.31 -0.75 -5.94
CA ALA A 42 0.15 -0.17 -7.26
C ALA A 42 0.30 -1.21 -8.39
N VAL A 43 1.19 -2.18 -8.25
CA VAL A 43 1.35 -3.28 -9.21
C VAL A 43 0.11 -4.18 -9.22
N ARG A 44 -0.44 -4.52 -8.06
CA ARG A 44 -1.67 -5.32 -7.96
C ARG A 44 -2.86 -4.61 -8.60
N ALA A 45 -3.03 -3.32 -8.30
CA ALA A 45 -4.09 -2.51 -8.89
C ALA A 45 -4.00 -2.52 -10.43
N GLN A 46 -2.82 -2.21 -10.97
CA GLN A 46 -2.57 -2.19 -12.41
C GLN A 46 -2.81 -3.55 -13.09
N ARG A 47 -2.46 -4.67 -12.44
CA ARG A 47 -2.70 -6.01 -12.98
C ARG A 47 -4.18 -6.36 -13.06
N ILE A 48 -4.99 -5.90 -12.11
CA ILE A 48 -6.44 -6.09 -12.12
C ILE A 48 -7.08 -5.20 -13.19
N GLU A 49 -6.67 -3.94 -13.29
CA GLU A 49 -7.25 -2.96 -14.21
C GLU A 49 -6.83 -3.17 -15.67
N SER A 50 -5.61 -3.64 -15.90
CA SER A 50 -5.03 -3.81 -17.24
C SER A 50 -4.27 -5.13 -17.36
N PRO A 51 -4.97 -6.28 -17.38
CA PRO A 51 -4.34 -7.60 -17.48
C PRO A 51 -3.43 -7.72 -18.70
N GLY A 52 -2.23 -8.28 -18.51
CA GLY A 52 -1.26 -8.49 -19.59
C GLY A 52 -0.43 -7.27 -19.99
N THR A 53 -0.66 -6.11 -19.35
CA THR A 53 0.20 -4.92 -19.52
C THR A 53 1.31 -4.92 -18.47
N GLU A 54 2.53 -4.54 -18.87
CA GLU A 54 3.63 -4.37 -17.92
C GLU A 54 3.29 -3.24 -16.92
N PRO A 55 3.27 -3.51 -15.61
CA PRO A 55 2.96 -2.49 -14.62
C PRO A 55 3.98 -1.35 -14.63
N ARG A 56 3.49 -0.12 -14.51
CA ARG A 56 4.35 1.06 -14.35
C ARG A 56 4.89 1.11 -12.93
N GLU A 57 6.17 1.46 -12.81
CA GLU A 57 6.81 1.63 -11.51
C GLU A 57 6.32 2.90 -10.82
N LEU A 58 5.86 2.77 -9.57
CA LEU A 58 5.57 3.91 -8.71
C LEU A 58 6.90 4.55 -8.26
N PRO A 59 7.16 5.83 -8.60
CA PRO A 59 8.45 6.48 -8.33
C PRO A 59 8.68 6.66 -6.84
N ASP A 60 9.93 6.79 -6.42
CA ASP A 60 10.24 7.26 -5.06
C ASP A 60 10.02 8.79 -5.00
N ALA A 61 9.01 9.23 -4.24
CA ALA A 61 8.73 10.66 -4.05
C ALA A 61 9.39 11.24 -2.78
N GLY A 62 10.21 10.44 -2.09
CA GLY A 62 10.92 10.80 -0.86
C GLY A 62 10.22 10.33 0.41
N MET A 63 11.00 10.18 1.48
CA MET A 63 10.58 9.55 2.74
C MET A 63 9.37 10.20 3.43
N PHE A 64 9.11 11.48 3.19
CA PHE A 64 7.96 12.18 3.78
C PHE A 64 6.68 12.02 2.96
N ALA A 65 6.81 11.78 1.64
CA ALA A 65 5.67 11.55 0.75
C ALA A 65 5.20 10.10 0.76
N VAL A 66 6.00 9.16 1.29
CA VAL A 66 5.72 7.72 1.22
C VAL A 66 4.39 7.32 1.87
N GLY A 67 3.95 8.04 2.91
CA GLY A 67 2.63 7.83 3.52
C GLY A 67 1.49 8.17 2.56
N ASP A 68 1.65 9.23 1.76
CA ASP A 68 0.67 9.63 0.74
C ASP A 68 0.68 8.69 -0.45
N GLN A 69 1.87 8.25 -0.88
CA GLN A 69 2.00 7.24 -1.95
C GLN A 69 1.33 5.92 -1.57
N LEU A 70 1.52 5.48 -0.32
CA LEU A 70 0.86 4.29 0.21
C LEU A 70 -0.66 4.44 0.24
N ALA A 71 -1.15 5.60 0.68
CA ALA A 71 -2.58 5.90 0.74
C ALA A 71 -3.22 5.87 -0.66
N VAL A 72 -2.61 6.52 -1.65
CA VAL A 72 -3.08 6.54 -3.03
C VAL A 72 -3.07 5.12 -3.63
N ALA A 73 -1.93 4.42 -3.57
CA ALA A 73 -1.83 3.08 -4.14
C ALA A 73 -2.80 2.08 -3.49
N GLY A 74 -3.03 2.21 -2.18
CA GLY A 74 -4.02 1.40 -1.47
C GLY A 74 -5.46 1.72 -1.87
N ARG A 75 -5.77 2.97 -2.21
CA ARG A 75 -7.10 3.33 -2.75
C ARG A 75 -7.32 2.84 -4.16
N ASP A 76 -6.31 2.95 -5.02
CA ASP A 76 -6.38 2.41 -6.37
C ASP A 76 -6.63 0.90 -6.33
N LEU A 77 -5.90 0.17 -5.47
CA LEU A 77 -6.13 -1.26 -5.28
C LEU A 77 -7.53 -1.56 -4.71
N ALA A 78 -8.00 -0.79 -3.73
CA ALA A 78 -9.34 -0.97 -3.17
C ALA A 78 -10.43 -0.82 -4.24
N VAL A 79 -10.32 0.18 -5.12
CA VAL A 79 -11.25 0.35 -6.25
C VAL A 79 -11.17 -0.83 -7.22
N ALA A 80 -9.97 -1.26 -7.59
CA ALA A 80 -9.77 -2.40 -8.48
C ALA A 80 -10.35 -3.72 -7.91
N LEU A 81 -10.25 -3.92 -6.60
CA LEU A 81 -10.71 -5.14 -5.92
C LEU A 81 -12.24 -5.26 -5.81
N VAL A 82 -13.01 -4.19 -6.03
CA VAL A 82 -14.48 -4.20 -5.91
C VAL A 82 -15.15 -5.33 -6.71
N THR A 83 -14.57 -5.71 -7.84
CA THR A 83 -15.05 -6.77 -8.75
C THR A 83 -14.18 -8.03 -8.75
N ALA A 84 -13.15 -8.08 -7.90
CA ALA A 84 -12.22 -9.20 -7.80
C ALA A 84 -12.77 -10.36 -6.93
N PRO A 85 -12.11 -11.53 -6.92
CA PRO A 85 -12.41 -12.61 -5.97
C PRO A 85 -12.11 -12.23 -4.51
N PRO A 86 -12.89 -12.70 -3.51
CA PRO A 86 -12.70 -12.32 -2.10
C PRO A 86 -11.30 -12.57 -1.52
N GLY A 87 -10.62 -13.63 -1.96
CA GLY A 87 -9.28 -13.99 -1.45
C GLY A 87 -8.20 -12.93 -1.71
N GLU A 88 -8.34 -12.17 -2.81
CA GLU A 88 -7.40 -11.09 -3.15
C GLU A 88 -7.43 -9.95 -2.13
N LEU A 89 -8.61 -9.67 -1.56
CA LEU A 89 -8.75 -8.65 -0.52
C LEU A 89 -8.06 -9.08 0.78
N ASP A 90 -8.29 -10.33 1.22
CA ASP A 90 -7.67 -10.86 2.44
C ASP A 90 -6.15 -10.94 2.32
N GLU A 91 -5.64 -11.24 1.12
CA GLU A 91 -4.20 -11.20 0.83
C GLU A 91 -3.64 -9.78 0.83
N ALA A 92 -4.35 -8.81 0.27
CA ALA A 92 -3.96 -7.40 0.29
C ALA A 92 -3.90 -6.86 1.74
N VAL A 93 -4.92 -7.13 2.56
CA VAL A 93 -4.96 -6.71 3.96
C VAL A 93 -3.78 -7.30 4.74
N ARG A 94 -3.57 -8.62 4.66
CA ARG A 94 -2.45 -9.30 5.34
C ARG A 94 -1.09 -8.75 4.90
N TYR A 95 -0.95 -8.45 3.62
CA TYR A 95 0.28 -7.86 3.09
C TYR A 95 0.55 -6.48 3.70
N VAL A 96 -0.45 -5.59 3.75
CA VAL A 96 -0.33 -4.25 4.33
C VAL A 96 0.01 -4.31 5.82
N GLU A 97 -0.68 -5.17 6.58
CA GLU A 97 -0.42 -5.34 8.01
C GLU A 97 0.99 -5.89 8.28
N GLY A 98 1.44 -6.87 7.48
CA GLY A 98 2.79 -7.40 7.55
C GLY A 98 3.86 -6.35 7.19
N ALA A 99 3.60 -5.52 6.19
CA ALA A 99 4.50 -4.41 5.83
C ALA A 99 4.57 -3.35 6.94
N ALA A 100 3.43 -2.99 7.54
CA ALA A 100 3.38 -2.08 8.67
C ALA A 100 4.16 -2.62 9.88
N ALA A 101 4.05 -3.93 10.16
CA ALA A 101 4.82 -4.57 11.21
C ALA A 101 6.33 -4.50 10.95
N ARG A 102 6.79 -4.82 9.74
CA ARG A 102 8.22 -4.72 9.37
C ARG A 102 8.75 -3.28 9.43
N ALA A 103 7.98 -2.33 8.91
CA ALA A 103 8.37 -0.91 8.91
C ALA A 103 8.58 -0.36 10.33
N PHE A 104 7.88 -0.92 11.33
CA PHE A 104 7.88 -0.44 12.71
C PHE A 104 8.39 -1.46 13.75
N ALA A 105 9.06 -2.53 13.30
CA ALA A 105 9.73 -3.50 14.17
C ALA A 105 10.95 -2.91 14.91
#